data_AF-A0A2B4RS26-F1
#
_entry.id   AF-A0A2B4RS26-F1
#
_cell.length_a   1.000
_cell.length_b   1.000
_cell.length_c   1.000
_cell.angle_alpha   90.00
_cell.angle_beta   90.00
_cell.angle_gamma   90.00
#
_symmetry.space_group_name_H-M   'P 1'
#
loop_
_entity.id
_entity.type
_entity.pdbx_description
1 polymer ?
#
loop_
_entity_poly.entity_id
_entity_poly.type
_entity_poly.pdbx_seq_one_letter_code
_entity_poly.pdbx_strand_id
1 'polypeptide(L)'
;MREMFSDMPFMYGMVAVVVGVAVSFVSVVVVGRQVRMKQGNQKDAHDYHAKERDLDTSDPVFVEDFSSPKSWQKGTVVSLTGPVSALVELQEGDIPSALEDLDKAIQLGKDRGAAAAQAYT
;
A
#
# COMPACT_ATOMS: atom_id res chain seq x y z
N MET A 1 -55.13 11.02 -57.03
CA MET A 1 -54.74 9.61 -57.17
C MET A 1 -53.41 9.48 -56.43
N ARG A 2 -53.36 8.72 -55.34
CA ARG A 2 -52.22 8.69 -54.39
C ARG A 2 -50.98 8.14 -55.11
N GLU A 3 -50.02 9.01 -55.40
CA GLU A 3 -48.71 8.58 -55.88
C GLU A 3 -48.00 7.78 -54.79
N MET A 4 -48.05 6.46 -54.94
CA MET A 4 -46.98 5.47 -54.76
C MET A 4 -45.93 5.78 -53.67
N PHE A 5 -46.36 6.14 -52.46
CA PHE A 5 -45.61 5.96 -51.21
C PHE A 5 -45.51 4.47 -50.85
N SER A 6 -45.12 3.64 -51.81
CA SER A 6 -44.94 2.20 -51.65
C SER A 6 -43.51 1.85 -52.01
N ASP A 7 -42.79 1.39 -50.99
CA ASP A 7 -42.02 0.15 -51.07
C ASP A 7 -40.60 0.20 -51.67
N MET A 8 -39.62 0.55 -50.83
CA MET A 8 -38.35 -0.18 -50.82
C MET A 8 -37.91 -0.49 -49.38
N PRO A 9 -38.28 -1.67 -48.83
CA PRO A 9 -37.75 -2.14 -47.53
C PRO A 9 -36.22 -2.22 -47.51
N PHE A 10 -35.59 -2.31 -48.68
CA PHE A 10 -34.14 -2.27 -48.85
C PHE A 10 -33.50 -0.92 -48.49
N MET A 11 -34.17 0.22 -48.72
CA MET A 11 -33.59 1.54 -48.45
C MET A 11 -33.51 1.82 -46.95
N TYR A 12 -34.61 1.56 -46.22
CA TYR A 12 -34.61 1.62 -44.75
C TYR A 12 -33.62 0.63 -44.13
N GLY A 13 -33.48 -0.57 -44.71
CA GLY A 13 -32.50 -1.56 -44.29
C GLY A 13 -31.05 -1.08 -44.46
N MET A 14 -30.69 -0.52 -45.62
CA MET A 14 -29.34 0.02 -45.84
C MET A 14 -29.01 1.20 -44.92
N VAL A 15 -29.96 2.13 -44.73
CA VAL A 15 -29.76 3.27 -43.82
C VAL A 15 -29.60 2.78 -42.38
N ALA A 16 -30.40 1.81 -41.93
CA ALA A 16 -30.29 1.24 -40.60
C ALA A 16 -28.92 0.56 -40.35
N VAL A 17 -28.38 -0.15 -41.35
CA VAL A 17 -27.05 -0.78 -41.25
C VAL A 17 -25.95 0.29 -41.15
N VAL A 18 -25.98 1.31 -42.00
CA VAL A 18 -24.97 2.38 -42.00
C VAL A 18 -25.00 3.16 -40.69
N VAL A 19 -26.19 3.51 -40.19
CA VAL A 19 -26.37 4.20 -38.91
C VAL A 19 -25.91 3.31 -37.75
N GLY A 20 -26.28 2.03 -37.74
CA GLY A 20 -25.87 1.08 -36.70
C GLY A 20 -24.34 0.89 -36.64
N VAL A 21 -23.69 0.78 -37.80
CA VAL A 21 -22.23 0.70 -37.90
C VAL A 21 -21.58 1.98 -37.39
N ALA A 22 -22.05 3.16 -37.82
CA ALA A 22 -21.51 4.44 -37.38
C ALA A 22 -21.64 4.63 -35.85
N VAL A 23 -22.81 4.30 -35.27
CA VAL A 23 -23.03 4.36 -33.82
C VAL A 23 -22.11 3.40 -33.08
N SER A 24 -21.88 2.20 -33.62
CA SER A 24 -20.96 1.21 -33.03
C SER A 24 -19.52 1.71 -33.00
N PHE A 25 -19.03 2.29 -34.11
CA PHE A 25 -17.68 2.88 -34.16
C PHE A 25 -17.53 4.07 -33.22
N VAL A 26 -18.50 4.98 -33.18
CA VAL A 26 -18.50 6.12 -32.25
C VAL A 26 -18.44 5.62 -30.81
N SER A 27 -19.21 4.58 -30.48
CA SER A 27 -19.23 4.01 -29.13
C SER A 27 -17.87 3.42 -28.74
N VAL A 28 -17.23 2.66 -29.63
CA VAL A 28 -15.88 2.13 -29.41
C VAL A 28 -14.85 3.24 -29.21
N VAL A 29 -14.90 4.29 -30.03
CA VAL A 29 -13.98 5.43 -29.93
C VAL A 29 -14.17 6.21 -28.63
N VAL A 30 -15.42 6.46 -28.22
CA VAL A 30 -15.74 7.17 -26.98
C VAL A 30 -15.27 6.37 -25.76
N VAL A 31 -15.58 5.07 -25.71
CA VAL A 31 -15.14 4.18 -24.62
C VAL A 31 -13.62 4.08 -24.58
N GLY A 32 -12.95 3.92 -25.72
CA GLY A 32 -11.49 3.86 -25.79
C GLY A 32 -10.81 5.15 -25.27
N ARG A 33 -11.36 6.32 -25.61
CA ARG A 33 -10.88 7.61 -25.07
C ARG A 33 -11.07 7.69 -23.55
N GLN A 34 -12.23 7.26 -23.04
CA GLN A 34 -12.53 7.29 -21.61
C GLN A 34 -11.60 6.36 -20.81
N VAL A 35 -11.34 5.15 -21.32
CA VAL A 35 -10.39 4.20 -20.70
C VAL A 35 -8.99 4.79 -20.70
N ARG A 36 -8.52 5.36 -21.83
CA ARG A 36 -7.19 5.98 -21.90
C ARG A 36 -7.04 7.13 -20.89
N MET A 37 -8.04 7.99 -20.75
CA MET A 37 -8.00 9.07 -19.75
C MET A 37 -7.98 8.53 -18.32
N LYS A 38 -8.80 7.51 -18.00
CA LYS A 38 -8.79 6.88 -16.68
C LYS A 38 -7.45 6.19 -16.37
N GLN A 39 -6.89 5.47 -17.33
CA GLN A 39 -5.59 4.83 -17.18
C GLN A 39 -4.46 5.85 -17.06
N GLY A 40 -4.51 6.95 -17.82
CA GLY A 40 -3.57 8.07 -17.68
C GLY A 40 -3.62 8.69 -16.28
N ASN A 41 -4.80 9.06 -15.81
CA ASN A 41 -4.97 9.61 -14.46
C ASN A 41 -4.52 8.62 -13.36
N GLN A 42 -4.81 7.33 -13.52
CA GLN A 42 -4.31 6.31 -12.58
C GLN A 42 -2.80 6.22 -12.61
N LYS A 43 -2.17 6.25 -13.79
CA LYS A 43 -0.73 6.23 -13.94
C LYS A 43 -0.09 7.47 -13.34
N ASP A 44 -0.59 8.67 -13.65
CA ASP A 44 -0.07 9.93 -13.12
C ASP A 44 -0.20 10.00 -11.60
N ALA A 45 -1.35 9.57 -11.05
CA ALA A 45 -1.54 9.49 -9.60
C ALA A 45 -0.62 8.46 -8.95
N HIS A 46 -0.44 7.29 -9.59
CA HIS A 46 0.47 6.25 -9.12
C HIS A 46 1.92 6.76 -9.13
N ASP A 47 2.37 7.34 -10.25
CA ASP A 47 3.75 7.82 -10.42
C ASP A 47 4.03 9.02 -9.51
N TYR A 48 3.03 9.88 -9.25
CA TYR A 48 3.15 10.98 -8.29
C TYR A 48 3.28 10.49 -6.84
N HIS A 49 2.61 9.39 -6.48
CA HIS A 49 2.63 8.82 -5.13
C HIS A 49 3.70 7.74 -4.93
N ALA A 50 4.27 7.21 -6.02
CA ALA A 50 5.39 6.29 -6.00
C ALA A 50 6.65 7.05 -5.55
N LYS A 51 6.85 7.11 -4.24
CA LYS A 51 8.10 7.57 -3.66
C LYS A 51 9.14 6.50 -3.92
N GLU A 52 10.08 6.78 -4.82
CA GLU A 52 11.32 6.02 -4.91
C GLU A 52 11.98 6.03 -3.52
N ARG A 53 12.27 4.83 -3.01
CA ARG A 53 12.95 4.64 -1.74
C ARG A 53 14.25 3.93 -2.07
N ASP A 54 15.23 4.71 -2.46
CA ASP A 54 16.60 4.21 -2.52
C ASP A 54 17.07 4.01 -1.09
N LEU A 55 17.39 2.76 -0.77
CA LEU A 55 18.08 2.39 0.44
C LEU A 55 19.52 2.13 0.04
N ASP A 56 20.45 2.78 0.72
CA ASP A 56 21.87 2.49 0.58
C ASP A 56 22.39 1.72 1.79
N THR A 57 23.56 1.12 1.62
CA THR A 57 24.29 0.50 2.71
C THR A 57 24.60 1.57 3.76
N SER A 58 24.46 1.21 5.03
CA SER A 58 24.56 2.09 6.20
C SER A 58 23.35 3.00 6.46
N ASP A 59 22.28 2.92 5.68
CA ASP A 59 21.07 3.69 5.99
C ASP A 59 20.36 3.18 7.25
N PRO A 60 19.95 4.08 8.17
CA PRO A 60 19.17 3.71 9.33
C PRO A 60 17.73 3.41 8.92
N VAL A 61 17.24 2.23 9.30
CA VAL A 61 15.90 1.75 8.97
C VAL A 61 15.17 1.26 10.21
N PHE A 62 13.84 1.24 10.13
CA PHE A 62 12.99 0.58 11.13
C PHE A 62 12.39 -0.68 10.51
N VAL A 63 12.52 -1.80 11.21
CA VAL A 63 12.05 -3.11 10.78
C VAL A 63 10.94 -3.57 11.72
N GLU A 64 9.85 -4.07 11.17
CA GLU A 64 8.77 -4.70 11.93
C GLU A 64 8.87 -6.22 11.75
N ASP A 65 9.02 -6.95 12.85
CA ASP A 65 8.91 -8.40 12.86
C ASP A 65 7.44 -8.79 13.02
N PHE A 66 6.85 -9.40 11.98
CA PHE A 66 5.46 -9.82 11.97
C PHE A 66 5.17 -11.07 12.81
N SER A 67 6.21 -11.75 13.32
CA SER A 67 6.07 -12.95 14.15
C SER A 67 5.83 -12.67 15.64
N SER A 68 6.14 -11.45 16.10
CA SER A 68 5.98 -11.01 17.48
C SER A 68 5.09 -9.77 17.58
N PRO A 69 4.47 -9.48 18.73
CA PRO A 69 3.61 -8.31 18.86
C PRO A 69 4.39 -7.00 18.69
N LYS A 70 4.20 -6.39 17.50
CA LYS A 70 4.34 -4.97 17.12
C LYS A 70 5.31 -4.14 17.96
N SER A 71 6.58 -4.16 17.58
CA SER A 71 7.45 -3.01 17.80
C SER A 71 8.32 -2.78 16.58
N TRP A 72 8.37 -1.53 16.12
CA TRP A 72 9.35 -1.10 15.15
C TRP A 72 10.73 -1.16 15.79
N GLN A 73 11.62 -1.99 15.26
CA GLN A 73 12.99 -2.16 15.73
C GLN A 73 13.94 -1.35 14.86
N LYS A 74 14.89 -0.65 15.48
CA LYS A 74 15.88 0.13 14.76
C LYS A 74 17.00 -0.79 14.27
N GLY A 75 17.39 -0.61 13.01
CA GLY A 75 18.50 -1.34 12.40
C GLY A 75 19.23 -0.51 11.36
N THR A 76 20.28 -1.09 10.80
CA THR A 76 21.11 -0.48 9.76
C THR A 76 21.20 -1.42 8.57
N VAL A 77 21.05 -0.90 7.35
CA VAL A 77 21.22 -1.71 6.14
C VAL A 77 22.68 -2.12 6.01
N VAL A 78 22.95 -3.43 6.00
CA VAL A 78 24.30 -4.01 5.83
C VAL A 78 24.61 -4.27 4.37
N SER A 79 23.62 -4.70 3.60
CA SER A 79 23.78 -4.96 2.17
C SER A 79 22.42 -5.02 1.46
N LEU A 80 22.40 -4.63 0.19
CA LEU A 80 21.24 -4.78 -0.68
C LEU A 80 21.27 -6.17 -1.34
N THR A 81 20.19 -6.93 -1.19
CA THR A 81 20.04 -8.27 -1.79
C THR A 81 19.16 -8.24 -3.04
N GLY A 82 18.50 -7.10 -3.31
CA GLY A 82 17.68 -6.86 -4.48
C GLY A 82 16.98 -5.50 -4.44
N PRO A 83 16.12 -5.19 -5.43
CA PRO A 83 15.47 -3.89 -5.54
C PRO A 83 14.55 -3.53 -4.35
N VAL A 84 14.05 -4.53 -3.62
CA VAL A 84 13.13 -4.36 -2.48
C VAL A 84 13.55 -5.23 -1.28
N SER A 85 14.78 -5.73 -1.27
CA SER A 85 15.29 -6.60 -0.21
C SER A 85 16.67 -6.17 0.24
N ALA A 86 16.85 -6.07 1.55
CA ALA A 86 18.09 -5.68 2.19
C ALA A 86 18.32 -6.52 3.44
N LEU A 87 19.58 -6.82 3.72
CA LEU A 87 20.00 -7.39 4.99
C LEU A 87 20.13 -6.23 5.99
N VAL A 88 19.43 -6.32 7.11
CA VAL A 88 19.42 -5.30 8.16
C VAL A 88 20.01 -5.89 9.43
N GLU A 89 21.00 -5.22 10.00
CA GLU A 89 21.52 -5.50 11.33
C GLU A 89 20.72 -4.71 12.35
N LEU A 90 20.04 -5.42 13.25
CA LEU A 90 19.28 -4.80 14.33
C LEU A 90 20.24 -4.26 15.39
N GLN A 91 19.91 -3.12 15.98
CA GLN A 91 20.62 -2.67 17.17
C GLN A 91 20.28 -3.63 18.31
N GLU A 92 21.28 -4.32 18.84
CA GLU A 92 21.14 -5.12 20.05
C GLU A 92 20.64 -4.19 21.17
N GLY A 93 19.58 -4.61 21.86
CA GLY A 93 18.97 -3.80 22.91
C GLY A 93 19.95 -3.47 24.04
N ASP A 94 19.65 -2.44 24.83
CA ASP A 94 20.49 -2.07 25.97
C ASP A 94 20.33 -3.08 27.13
N ILE A 95 21.00 -4.23 27.00
CA ILE A 95 21.00 -5.29 28.01
C ILE A 95 21.49 -4.77 29.37
N PRO A 96 22.55 -3.94 29.47
CA PRO A 96 22.97 -3.34 30.72
C PRO A 96 21.87 -2.51 31.42
N SER A 97 21.20 -1.59 30.71
CA SER A 97 20.11 -0.81 31.29
C SER A 97 18.91 -1.67 31.67
N ALA A 98 18.58 -2.69 30.86
CA ALA A 98 17.52 -3.62 31.20
C ALA A 98 17.83 -4.43 32.47
N LEU A 99 19.10 -4.77 32.70
CA LEU A 99 19.54 -5.45 33.91
C LEU A 99 19.46 -4.54 35.14
N GLU A 100 19.85 -3.26 35.01
CA GLU A 100 19.73 -2.27 36.07
C GLU A 100 18.27 -2.06 36.50
N ASP A 101 17.36 -1.93 35.53
CA ASP A 101 15.93 -1.80 35.78
C ASP A 101 15.35 -3.03 36.49
N LEU A 102 15.81 -4.24 36.13
CA LEU A 102 15.42 -5.48 36.80
C LEU A 102 15.88 -5.52 38.25
N ASP A 103 17.13 -5.15 38.54
CA ASP A 103 17.64 -5.10 39.91
C ASP A 103 16.84 -4.10 40.76
N LYS A 104 16.56 -2.92 40.20
CA LYS A 104 15.75 -1.90 40.84
C LYS A 104 14.33 -2.38 41.14
N ALA A 105 13.71 -3.11 40.22
CA ALA A 105 12.36 -3.67 40.41
C ALA A 105 12.33 -4.74 41.52
N ILE A 106 13.36 -5.58 41.61
CA ILE A 106 13.50 -6.60 42.66
C ILE A 106 13.60 -5.92 44.04
N GLN A 107 14.43 -4.88 44.16
CA GLN A 107 14.57 -4.13 45.41
C GLN A 107 13.27 -3.44 45.81
N LEU A 108 12.56 -2.85 44.84
CA LEU A 108 11.26 -2.21 45.07
C LEU A 108 10.20 -3.21 45.57
N GLY A 109 10.28 -4.48 45.14
CA GLY A 109 9.42 -5.56 45.64
C GLY A 109 9.77 -5.96 47.08
N LYS A 110 11.06 -6.04 47.40
CA LYS A 110 11.57 -6.34 48.75
C LYS A 110 11.18 -5.27 49.76
N ASP A 111 11.31 -4.01 49.40
CA ASP A 111 10.97 -2.86 50.25
C ASP A 111 9.46 -2.79 50.52
N ARG A 112 8.62 -3.07 49.51
CA ARG A 112 7.17 -3.18 49.68
C ARG A 112 6.76 -4.35 50.57
N GLY A 113 7.44 -5.50 50.45
CA GLY A 113 7.22 -6.64 51.34
C GLY A 113 7.58 -6.34 52.80
N ALA A 114 8.70 -5.63 53.03
CA ALA A 114 9.13 -5.21 54.36
C ALA A 114 8.17 -4.17 54.97
N ALA A 115 7.72 -3.19 54.18
CA ALA A 115 6.76 -2.19 54.63
C ALA A 115 5.39 -2.79 54.99
N ALA A 116 4.92 -3.78 54.22
CA ALA A 116 3.68 -4.50 54.52
C ALA A 116 3.79 -5.32 55.82
N ALA A 117 4.95 -5.94 56.09
CA ALA A 117 5.18 -6.71 57.31
C ALA A 117 5.20 -5.82 58.59
N GLN A 118 5.68 -4.58 58.48
CA GLN A 118 5.69 -3.60 59.59
C GLN A 118 4.32 -2.96 59.86
N ALA A 119 3.37 -3.04 58.92
CA ALA A 119 2.03 -2.48 59.08
C ALA A 119 1.05 -3.40 59.85
N TYR A 120 1.45 -4.64 60.16
CA TYR A 120 0.63 -5.64 60.86
C TYR A 120 1.14 -5.99 62.28
N THR A 121 2.08 -5.22 62.82
CA THR A 121 2.56 -5.29 64.21
C THR A 121 2.06 -4.09 65.00
#